data_AF-A0A660NS03-F1
#
_entry.id   AF-A0A660NS03-F1
#
_cell.length_a   1.000
_cell.length_b   1.000
_cell.length_c   1.000
_cell.angle_alpha   90.00
_cell.angle_beta   90.00
_cell.angle_gamma   90.00
#
_symmetry.space_group_name_H-M   'P 1'
#
loop_
_entity.id
_entity.type
_entity.pdbx_description
1 polymer ?
#
loop_
_entity_poly.entity_id
_entity_poly.type
_entity_poly.pdbx_seq_one_letter_code
_entity_poly.pdbx_strand_id
1 'polypeptide(L)' 'GTEGRIVFSVYNYNPITLYTSEGMECFDIKNPHYVQEPLIRAVVQDLQGYGKCEINSIEATPTNWVMDRILGIY' A
#
# COMPACT_ATOMS: atom_id res chain seq x y z
N GLY A 1 3.29 5.70 -16.04
CA GLY A 1 4.53 5.17 -16.63
C GLY A 1 4.55 5.48 -18.11
N THR A 2 5.50 4.92 -18.85
CA THR A 2 5.56 5.08 -20.31
C THR A 2 4.38 4.42 -21.02
N GLU A 3 3.89 3.31 -20.48
CA GLU A 3 2.81 2.51 -21.08
C GLU A 3 1.39 2.93 -20.68
N GLY A 4 1.25 4.01 -19.90
CA GLY A 4 -0.06 4.45 -19.41
C GLY A 4 -0.07 4.99 -18.00
N ARG A 5 -1.27 5.10 -17.43
CA ARG A 5 -1.49 5.61 -16.06
C ARG A 5 -2.55 4.79 -15.32
N ILE A 6 -2.32 4.64 -14.02
CA ILE A 6 -3.29 4.09 -13.08
C ILE A 6 -3.84 5.25 -12.26
N VAL A 7 -5.16 5.32 -12.12
CA VAL A 7 -5.86 6.33 -11.33
C VAL A 7 -6.67 5.60 -10.27
N PHE A 8 -6.46 5.98 -9.02
CA PHE A 8 -7.24 5.53 -7.88
C PHE A 8 -7.41 6.69 -6.91
N SER A 9 -8.42 6.61 -6.05
CA SER A 9 -8.55 7.57 -4.95
C SER A 9 -8.33 6.90 -3.62
N VAL A 10 -7.66 7.63 -2.73
CA VAL A 10 -7.46 7.27 -1.33
C VAL A 10 -8.57 7.81 -0.42
N TYR A 11 -9.38 8.77 -0.91
CA TYR A 11 -10.46 9.41 -0.13
C TYR A 11 -11.85 8.86 -0.48
N ASN A 12 -12.01 8.37 -1.70
CA ASN A 12 -13.28 7.87 -2.23
C ASN A 12 -13.06 6.51 -2.86
N TYR A 13 -14.00 5.60 -2.64
CA TYR A 13 -13.91 4.20 -3.07
C TYR A 13 -14.36 4.01 -4.51
N ASN A 14 -13.95 4.93 -5.38
CA ASN A 14 -14.21 4.81 -6.81
C ASN A 14 -13.34 3.67 -7.38
N PRO A 15 -13.81 2.95 -8.41
CA PRO A 15 -13.04 1.92 -9.09
C PRO A 15 -11.66 2.43 -9.53
N ILE A 16 -10.65 1.56 -9.45
CA ILE A 16 -9.32 1.83 -9.99
C ILE A 16 -9.43 1.84 -11.51
N THR A 17 -8.88 2.86 -12.17
CA THR A 17 -8.90 2.96 -13.63
C THR A 17 -7.48 2.84 -14.21
N LEU A 18 -7.31 1.92 -15.16
CA LEU A 18 -6.11 1.79 -15.97
C LEU A 18 -6.36 2.42 -17.34
N TYR A 19 -5.45 3.28 -17.78
CA TYR A 19 -5.44 3.86 -19.12
C TYR A 19 -4.16 3.44 -19.83
N THR A 20 -4.30 2.79 -20.99
CA THR A 20 -3.19 2.41 -21.88
C THR A 20 -3.48 2.88 -23.31
N SER A 21 -2.58 2.60 -24.26
CA SER A 21 -2.83 2.80 -25.69
C SER A 21 -3.96 1.92 -26.23
N GLU A 22 -4.29 0.82 -25.55
CA GLU A 22 -5.34 -0.13 -25.93
C GLU A 22 -6.72 0.28 -25.42
N GLY A 23 -6.79 1.21 -24.46
CA GLY A 23 -8.05 1.77 -23.97
C GLY A 23 -8.08 1.99 -22.46
N MET A 24 -9.28 1.92 -21.91
CA MET A 24 -9.56 2.15 -20.49
C MET A 24 -10.18 0.88 -19.87
N GLU A 25 -9.66 0.47 -18.73
CA GLU A 25 -10.18 -0.63 -17.92
C GLU A 25 -10.48 -0.17 -16.50
N CYS A 26 -11.60 -0.64 -15.93
CA CYS A 26 -12.04 -0.30 -14.59
C CYS A 26 -12.07 -1.54 -13.70
N PHE A 27 -11.43 -1.45 -12.54
CA PHE A 27 -11.39 -2.50 -11.52
C PHE A 27 -12.17 -2.05 -10.28
N ASP A 28 -13.32 -2.70 -10.04
CA ASP A 28 -14.10 -2.50 -8.83
C ASP A 28 -13.61 -3.42 -7.70
N ILE A 29 -12.61 -2.95 -6.96
CA ILE A 29 -12.02 -3.68 -5.84
C ILE A 29 -12.64 -3.19 -4.54
N LYS A 30 -13.38 -4.08 -3.88
CA LYS A 30 -13.94 -3.80 -2.56
C LYS A 30 -12.85 -3.83 -1.50
N ASN A 31 -12.88 -2.85 -0.60
CA ASN A 31 -11.99 -2.86 0.55
C ASN A 31 -12.27 -4.07 1.45
N PRO A 32 -11.24 -4.61 2.11
CA PRO A 32 -11.45 -5.58 3.17
C PRO A 32 -12.26 -4.95 4.31
N HIS A 33 -13.00 -5.79 5.03
CA HIS A 33 -13.80 -5.35 6.18
C HIS A 33 -12.94 -4.65 7.25
N TYR A 34 -11.70 -5.11 7.43
CA TYR A 34 -10.72 -4.51 8.32
C TYR A 34 -9.44 -4.20 7.55
N VAL A 35 -9.13 -2.92 7.40
CA VAL A 35 -7.99 -2.46 6.58
C VAL A 35 -6.65 -2.92 7.17
N GLN A 36 -6.51 -2.90 8.50
CA GLN A 36 -5.25 -3.22 9.19
C GLN A 36 -5.07 -4.72 9.46
N GLU A 37 -6.12 -5.53 9.28
CA GLU A 37 -6.12 -6.96 9.65
C GLU A 37 -5.02 -7.77 8.95
N PRO A 38 -4.71 -7.58 7.65
CA PRO A 38 -3.60 -8.29 7.01
C PRO A 38 -2.25 -8.07 7.70
N LEU A 39 -1.96 -6.82 8.10
CA LEU A 39 -0.72 -6.47 8.78
C LEU A 39 -0.68 -7.06 10.19
N ILE A 40 -1.75 -6.88 10.97
CA ILE A 40 -1.85 -7.39 12.34
C ILE A 40 -1.67 -8.92 12.34
N ARG A 41 -2.36 -9.62 11.43
CA ARG A 41 -2.27 -11.07 11.29
C ARG A 41 -0.85 -11.51 10.93
N ALA A 42 -0.18 -10.83 10.01
CA ALA A 42 1.20 -11.16 9.63
C ALA A 42 2.16 -11.04 10.82
N VAL A 43 2.05 -9.96 11.61
CA VAL A 43 2.86 -9.76 12.82
C VAL A 43 2.57 -10.82 13.88
N VAL A 44 1.29 -11.11 14.15
CA VAL A 44 0.90 -12.12 15.15
C VAL A 44 1.40 -13.51 14.76
N GLN A 45 1.27 -13.91 13.50
CA GLN A 45 1.72 -15.22 13.03
C GLN A 45 3.25 -15.37 13.11
N ASP A 46 3.99 -14.31 12.81
CA ASP A 46 5.45 -14.27 12.95
C ASP A 46 5.88 -14.40 14.41
N LEU A 47 5.27 -13.64 15.32
CA LEU A 47 5.54 -13.73 16.77
C LEU A 47 5.21 -15.09 17.37
N GLN A 48 4.24 -15.81 16.81
CA GLN A 48 3.88 -17.16 17.23
C GLN A 48 4.71 -18.26 16.56
N GLY A 49 5.56 -17.93 15.58
CA GLY A 49 6.36 -18.89 14.81
C GLY A 49 5.55 -19.72 13.79
N TYR A 50 4.32 -19.32 13.48
CA TYR A 50 3.44 -19.99 12.51
C TYR A 50 3.46 -19.37 11.11
N GLY A 51 4.20 -18.28 10.92
CA GLY A 51 4.38 -17.59 9.65
C GLY A 51 5.62 -16.71 9.69
N LYS A 52 5.84 -15.93 8.64
CA LYS A 52 6.89 -14.91 8.58
C LYS A 52 6.31 -13.57 8.17
N CYS A 53 6.57 -12.54 8.94
CA CYS A 53 6.27 -11.17 8.55
C CYS A 53 7.42 -10.68 7.67
N GLU A 54 7.16 -10.40 6.38
CA GLU A 54 8.20 -9.93 5.46
C GLU A 54 8.56 -8.46 5.68
N ILE A 55 7.66 -7.68 6.28
CA ILE A 55 7.87 -6.26 6.57
C ILE A 55 8.86 -6.13 7.73
N ASN A 56 9.99 -5.49 7.46
CA ASN A 56 11.06 -5.33 8.46
C ASN A 56 11.55 -3.87 8.53
N SER A 57 12.34 -3.57 9.56
CA SER A 57 12.81 -2.20 9.86
C SER A 57 13.62 -1.55 8.73
N ILE A 58 14.22 -2.35 7.83
CA ILE A 58 15.02 -1.83 6.70
C ILE A 58 14.12 -1.07 5.73
N GLU A 59 12.92 -1.60 5.46
CA GLU A 59 11.96 -0.98 4.55
C GLU A 59 11.25 0.22 5.18
N ALA A 60 11.13 0.25 6.51
CA ALA A 60 10.53 1.37 7.24
C ALA A 60 11.46 2.60 7.37
N THR A 61 12.78 2.38 7.40
CA THR A 61 13.78 3.44 7.67
C THR A 61 13.73 4.60 6.65
N PRO A 62 13.67 4.37 5.32
CA PRO A 62 13.55 5.44 4.35
C PRO A 62 12.30 6.31 4.54
N THR A 63 11.18 5.70 4.94
CA THR A 63 9.93 6.42 5.20
C THR A 63 10.11 7.39 6.38
N ASN A 64 10.69 6.92 7.49
CA ASN A 64 10.98 7.78 8.65
C ASN A 64 11.89 8.96 8.27
N TRP A 65 12.94 8.71 7.50
CA TRP A 65 13.86 9.77 7.05
C TRP A 65 13.17 10.82 6.16
N VAL A 66 12.26 10.40 5.27
CA VAL A 66 11.45 11.34 4.47
C VAL A 66 10.52 12.16 5.37
N MET A 67 9.89 11.53 6.36
CA MET A 67 9.03 12.22 7.33
C MET A 67 9.81 13.27 8.14
N ASP A 68 11.02 12.95 8.61
CA ASP A 68 11.88 13.89 9.33
C ASP A 68 12.22 15.12 8.49
N ARG A 69 12.45 14.94 7.19
CA ARG A 69 12.67 16.05 6.24
C ARG A 69 11.44 16.90 6.00
N ILE A 70 10.26 16.29 5.91
CA ILE A 70 8.99 17.03 5.74
C ILE A 70 8.72 17.88 7.00
N LEU A 71 9.04 17.35 8.18
CA LEU A 71 8.82 18.01 9.46
C LEU A 71 9.94 19.01 9.84
N GLY A 72 11.06 19.03 9.11
CA GLY A 72 12.19 19.94 9.37
C GLY A 72 12.93 19.65 10.67
N ILE A 73 12.96 18.38 11.11
CA ILE A 73 13.62 17.96 12.36
C ILE A 73 15.15 17.77 12.13
N TYR A 74 15.63 18.06 10.91
CA TYR A 74 17.03 18.15 10.51
C TYR A 74 17.24 19.25 9.46
#